data_AF-A0A097QRV0-F1
#
_entry.id   AF-A0A097QRV0-F1
#
_cell.length_a   1.000
_cell.length_b   1.000
_cell.length_c   1.000
_cell.angle_alpha   90.00
_cell.angle_beta   90.00
_cell.angle_gamma   90.00
#
_symmetry.space_group_name_H-M   'P 1'
#
loop_
_entity.id
_entity.type
_entity.pdbx_description
1 polymer ?
#
loop_
_entity_poly.entity_id
_entity_poly.type
_entity_poly.pdbx_seq_one_letter_code
_entity_poly.pdbx_strand_id
1 'polypeptide(L)'
;MGQKIVVNGQAKQLPKVFRDERELREFLDEVLERALKKEKYAKKFKEGSVTLTVELSDVGIYKQGITSVEFAFEYKNGVYYLKTAYPKKGWAVETYIPGRGGWQ
;
A
#
# COMPACT_ATOMS: atom_id res chain seq x y z
N MET A 1 10.64 -6.47 -18.22
CA MET A 1 10.66 -7.20 -16.94
C MET A 1 9.96 -6.32 -15.92
N GLY A 2 8.86 -6.75 -15.30
CA GLY A 2 8.16 -5.93 -14.30
C GLY A 2 8.99 -5.81 -13.02
N GLN A 3 9.06 -4.61 -12.45
CA GLN A 3 9.76 -4.36 -11.17
C GLN A 3 9.09 -5.18 -10.05
N LYS A 4 9.87 -5.65 -9.06
CA LYS A 4 9.41 -6.55 -8.00
C LYS A 4 9.47 -5.81 -6.66
N ILE A 5 8.36 -5.78 -5.92
CA ILE A 5 8.28 -5.31 -4.53
C ILE A 5 8.28 -6.49 -3.57
N VAL A 6 8.87 -6.36 -2.38
CA VAL A 6 8.83 -7.42 -1.36
C VAL A 6 7.70 -7.11 -0.36
N VAL A 7 6.69 -7.97 -0.30
CA VAL A 7 5.54 -7.85 0.61
C VAL A 7 5.51 -9.10 1.48
N ASN A 8 5.62 -8.94 2.79
CA ASN A 8 5.66 -10.05 3.76
C ASN A 8 6.72 -11.12 3.41
N GLY A 9 7.89 -10.71 2.91
CA GLY A 9 8.96 -11.62 2.51
C GLY A 9 8.76 -12.29 1.15
N GLN A 10 7.66 -12.00 0.44
CA GLN A 10 7.40 -12.50 -0.91
C GLN A 10 7.60 -11.40 -1.95
N ALA A 11 8.36 -11.70 -3.01
CA ALA A 11 8.47 -10.81 -4.15
C ALA A 11 7.15 -10.81 -4.93
N LYS A 12 6.41 -9.71 -4.87
CA LYS A 12 5.25 -9.40 -5.71
C LYS A 12 5.65 -8.49 -6.86
N GLN A 13 4.97 -8.57 -7.98
CA GLN A 13 5.21 -7.65 -9.09
C GLN A 13 4.64 -6.27 -8.76
N LEU A 14 5.27 -5.20 -9.26
CA LEU A 14 4.80 -3.81 -9.20
C LEU A 14 3.68 -3.59 -10.23
N PRO A 15 2.48 -3.13 -9.85
CA PRO A 15 1.42 -2.81 -10.80
C PRO A 15 1.94 -1.91 -11.92
N LYS A 16 1.64 -2.22 -13.20
CA LYS A 16 2.06 -1.43 -14.39
C LYS A 16 1.62 0.05 -14.35
N VAL A 17 0.82 0.45 -13.38
CA VAL A 17 0.33 1.82 -13.18
C VAL A 17 1.35 2.75 -12.52
N PHE A 18 2.49 2.21 -12.09
CA PHE A 18 3.64 2.98 -11.63
C PHE A 18 4.79 2.80 -12.62
N ARG A 19 5.46 3.90 -12.95
CA ARG A 19 6.63 3.97 -13.83
C ARG A 19 7.87 3.40 -13.15
N ASP A 20 8.00 3.63 -11.85
CA ASP A 20 9.14 3.19 -11.05
C ASP A 20 8.81 3.11 -9.54
N GLU A 21 9.78 2.62 -8.75
CA GLU A 21 9.68 2.50 -7.30
C GLU A 21 9.55 3.85 -6.57
N ARG A 22 10.07 4.94 -7.15
CA ARG A 22 9.93 6.28 -6.55
C ARG A 22 8.50 6.76 -6.68
N GLU A 23 7.89 6.60 -7.85
CA GLU A 23 6.47 6.94 -8.05
C GLU A 23 5.56 6.13 -7.11
N LEU A 24 5.85 4.84 -6.92
CA LEU A 24 5.12 4.04 -5.93
C LEU A 24 5.31 4.61 -4.52
N ARG A 25 6.55 4.94 -4.13
CA ARG A 25 6.84 5.46 -2.80
C ARG A 25 6.15 6.80 -2.53
N GLU A 26 6.25 7.74 -3.46
CA GLU A 26 5.57 9.04 -3.37
C GLU A 26 4.05 8.87 -3.24
N PHE A 27 3.47 7.96 -4.02
CA PHE A 27 2.05 7.61 -3.90
C PHE A 27 1.70 7.03 -2.52
N LEU A 28 2.50 6.10 -1.99
CA LEU A 28 2.27 5.52 -0.67
C LEU A 28 2.41 6.55 0.44
N ASP A 29 3.40 7.43 0.35
CA ASP A 29 3.64 8.52 1.31
C ASP A 29 2.46 9.50 1.31
N GLU A 30 1.97 9.90 0.13
CA GLU A 30 0.80 10.78 0.00
C GLU A 30 -0.46 10.15 0.59
N VAL A 31 -0.72 8.87 0.30
CA VAL A 31 -1.87 8.13 0.83
C VAL A 31 -1.80 8.06 2.35
N LEU A 32 -0.63 7.75 2.91
CA LEU A 32 -0.46 7.64 4.35
C LEU A 32 -0.63 9.00 5.03
N GLU A 33 -0.02 10.06 4.51
CA GLU A 33 -0.13 11.41 5.08
C GLU A 33 -1.60 11.86 5.17
N ARG A 34 -2.36 11.69 4.08
CA ARG A 34 -3.78 12.05 4.06
C ARG A 34 -4.62 11.12 4.93
N ALA A 35 -4.26 9.84 5.03
CA ALA A 35 -4.94 8.90 5.92
C ALA A 35 -4.78 9.33 7.39
N LEU A 36 -3.56 9.66 7.81
CA LEU A 36 -3.28 10.05 9.20
C LEU A 36 -3.99 11.36 9.61
N LYS A 37 -4.31 12.25 8.66
CA LYS A 37 -5.14 13.43 8.91
C LYS A 37 -6.61 13.10 9.18
N LYS A 38 -7.08 11.88 8.88
CA LYS A 38 -8.46 11.45 9.13
C LYS A 38 -8.54 10.67 10.43
N GLU A 39 -9.43 11.14 11.30
CA GLU A 39 -9.65 10.58 12.63
C GLU A 39 -9.92 9.06 12.61
N LYS A 40 -10.65 8.58 11.59
CA LYS A 40 -10.98 7.16 11.43
C LYS A 40 -9.76 6.24 11.27
N TYR A 41 -8.66 6.75 10.71
CA TYR A 41 -7.42 5.99 10.55
C TYR A 41 -6.48 6.23 11.74
N ALA A 42 -6.37 7.48 12.20
CA ALA A 42 -5.56 7.83 13.36
C ALA A 42 -5.98 7.06 14.64
N LYS A 43 -7.29 6.86 14.84
CA LYS A 43 -7.83 6.08 15.98
C LYS A 43 -7.44 4.60 16.00
N LYS A 44 -6.82 4.06 14.94
CA LYS A 44 -6.35 2.66 14.92
C LYS A 44 -5.01 2.45 15.63
N PHE A 45 -4.28 3.53 15.91
CA PHE A 45 -3.04 3.48 16.69
C PHE A 45 -3.36 3.56 18.18
N LYS A 46 -3.65 2.40 18.80
CA LYS A 46 -4.02 2.32 20.23
C LYS A 46 -3.07 1.53 21.11
N GLU A 47 -2.46 0.47 20.58
CA GLU A 47 -1.27 -0.25 21.11
C GLU A 47 -1.14 -1.57 20.31
N GLY A 48 0.08 -2.06 20.08
CA GLY A 48 0.32 -3.29 19.30
C GLY A 48 0.37 -3.10 17.78
N SER A 49 0.51 -4.21 17.02
CA SER A 49 0.62 -4.15 15.56
C SER A 49 -0.66 -3.62 14.90
N VAL A 50 -0.52 -2.69 13.96
CA VAL A 50 -1.66 -2.01 13.30
C VAL A 50 -1.64 -2.27 11.82
N THR A 51 -2.74 -2.79 11.27
CA THR A 51 -2.95 -2.85 9.82
C THR A 51 -3.98 -1.81 9.40
N LEU A 52 -3.55 -0.90 8.54
CA LEU A 52 -4.34 0.17 7.97
C LEU A 52 -4.64 -0.12 6.50
N THR A 53 -5.88 -0.53 6.21
CA THR A 53 -6.41 -0.48 4.85
C THR A 53 -7.02 0.90 4.61
N VAL A 54 -6.46 1.64 3.67
CA VAL A 54 -6.88 2.99 3.27
C VAL A 54 -7.50 2.91 1.88
N GLU A 55 -8.76 3.30 1.75
CA GLU A 55 -9.41 3.46 0.44
C GLU A 55 -9.00 4.81 -0.15
N LEU A 56 -8.65 4.87 -1.43
CA LEU A 56 -8.16 6.10 -2.04
C LEU A 56 -9.24 7.19 -2.11
N SER A 57 -10.50 6.77 -2.32
CA SER A 57 -11.67 7.65 -2.27
C SER A 57 -11.80 8.35 -0.92
N ASP A 58 -11.47 7.64 0.16
CA ASP A 58 -11.52 8.19 1.50
C ASP A 58 -10.48 9.27 1.74
N VAL A 59 -9.35 9.27 1.02
CA VAL A 59 -8.29 10.27 1.16
C VAL A 59 -8.26 11.28 0.01
N GLY A 60 -9.26 11.24 -0.88
CA GLY A 60 -9.36 12.13 -2.02
C GLY A 60 -8.21 11.98 -3.02
N ILE A 61 -7.67 10.77 -3.13
CA ILE A 61 -6.64 10.41 -4.11
C ILE A 61 -7.30 9.58 -5.20
N TYR A 62 -6.91 9.81 -6.44
CA TYR A 62 -7.30 8.98 -7.56
C TYR A 62 -6.07 8.43 -8.24
N LYS A 63 -5.97 7.09 -8.32
CA LYS A 63 -4.95 6.39 -9.08
C LYS A 63 -5.64 5.31 -9.91
N GLN A 64 -5.66 5.48 -11.22
CA GLN A 64 -6.32 4.53 -12.11
C GLN A 64 -5.76 3.12 -11.88
N GLY A 65 -6.64 2.15 -11.66
CA GLY A 65 -6.23 0.76 -11.41
C GLY A 65 -6.02 0.37 -9.95
N ILE A 66 -6.04 1.32 -9.02
CA ILE A 66 -5.90 1.07 -7.58
C ILE A 66 -7.08 1.69 -6.85
N THR A 67 -7.66 0.93 -5.91
CA THR A 67 -8.78 1.40 -5.09
C THR A 67 -8.41 1.50 -3.61
N SER A 68 -7.49 0.66 -3.12
CA SER A 68 -6.99 0.76 -1.75
C SER A 68 -5.54 0.34 -1.58
N VAL A 69 -4.95 0.84 -0.49
CA VAL A 69 -3.57 0.57 -0.05
C VAL A 69 -3.61 -0.01 1.36
N GLU A 70 -2.75 -0.99 1.63
CA GLU A 70 -2.53 -1.52 2.96
C GLU A 70 -1.18 -1.08 3.51
N PHE A 71 -1.18 -0.58 4.74
CA PHE A 71 0.01 -0.28 5.53
C PHE A 71 -0.01 -1.16 6.78
N ALA A 72 1.06 -1.92 7.02
CA ALA A 72 1.23 -2.67 8.24
C ALA A 72 2.33 -2.02 9.09
N PHE A 73 1.97 -1.69 10.31
CA PHE A 73 2.84 -1.09 11.30
C PHE A 73 3.15 -2.09 12.41
N GLU A 74 4.39 -2.09 12.85
CA GLU A 74 4.85 -2.81 14.02
C GLU A 74 5.06 -1.82 15.17
N TYR A 75 4.58 -2.14 16.36
CA TYR A 75 4.80 -1.31 17.54
C TYR A 75 6.01 -1.84 18.33
N LYS A 76 7.06 -1.03 18.43
CA LYS A 76 8.30 -1.35 19.14
C LYS A 76 8.74 -0.14 19.98
N ASN A 77 9.03 -0.37 21.26
CA ASN A 77 9.58 0.65 22.16
C ASN A 77 8.79 1.96 22.18
N GLY A 78 7.45 1.90 22.17
CA GLY A 78 6.62 3.12 22.17
C GLY A 78 6.42 3.79 20.81
N VAL A 79 6.98 3.22 19.73
CA VAL A 79 6.97 3.81 18.38
C VAL A 79 6.40 2.83 17.36
N TYR A 80 5.60 3.35 16.43
CA TYR A 80 5.09 2.60 15.28
C TYR A 80 6.06 2.68 14.10
N TYR A 81 6.52 1.53 13.61
CA TYR A 81 7.38 1.40 12.44
C TYR A 81 6.60 0.82 11.28
N LEU A 82 6.67 1.47 10.12
CA LEU A 82 6.07 0.92 8.89
C LEU A 82 6.88 -0.32 8.45
N LYS A 83 6.25 -1.50 8.53
CA LYS A 83 6.87 -2.77 8.13
C LYS A 83 6.68 -3.06 6.66
N THR A 84 5.49 -2.78 6.13
CA THR A 84 5.17 -2.99 4.72
C THR A 84 4.03 -2.07 4.29
N ALA A 85 4.06 -1.64 3.03
CA ALA A 85 3.00 -0.87 2.40
C ALA A 85 2.84 -1.32 0.95
N TYR A 86 1.60 -1.55 0.50
CA TYR A 86 1.35 -2.00 -0.87
C TYR A 86 -0.09 -1.73 -1.34
N PRO A 87 -0.31 -1.52 -2.65
CA PRO A 87 -1.65 -1.52 -3.23
C PRO A 87 -2.36 -2.86 -2.97
N LYS A 88 -3.54 -2.82 -2.36
CA LYS A 88 -4.29 -4.01 -1.94
C LYS A 88 -5.40 -4.40 -2.93
N LYS A 89 -6.12 -3.41 -3.48
CA LYS A 89 -7.25 -3.64 -4.39
C LYS A 89 -7.20 -2.73 -5.60
N GLY A 90 -7.91 -3.14 -6.65
CA GLY A 90 -8.09 -2.43 -7.92
C GLY A 90 -7.76 -3.33 -9.10
N TRP A 91 -8.30 -3.02 -10.29
CA TRP A 91 -8.14 -3.89 -11.46
C TRP A 91 -6.68 -4.09 -11.87
N ALA A 92 -5.81 -3.10 -11.62
CA ALA A 92 -4.37 -3.23 -11.89
C ALA A 92 -3.64 -4.06 -10.82
N VAL A 93 -4.28 -4.35 -9.69
CA VAL A 93 -3.79 -5.26 -8.63
C VAL A 93 -4.31 -6.68 -8.85
N GLU A 94 -5.57 -6.81 -9.31
CA GLU A 94 -6.26 -8.09 -9.55
C GLU A 94 -5.81 -8.79 -10.84
N THR A 95 -5.27 -8.07 -11.81
CA THR A 95 -4.71 -8.62 -13.07
C THR A 95 -3.37 -9.33 -12.91
N TYR A 96 -2.95 -9.63 -11.67
CA TYR A 96 -1.79 -10.47 -11.39
C TYR A 96 -2.11 -11.94 -11.67
N ILE A 97 -1.42 -12.53 -12.65
CA ILE A 97 -1.58 -13.96 -13.00
C ILE A 97 -0.49 -14.77 -12.28
N PRO A 98 -0.81 -15.51 -11.21
CA PRO A 98 0.16 -16.40 -10.56
C PRO A 98 0.52 -17.54 -11.52
N GLY A 99 1.80 -17.62 -11.91
CA GLY A 99 2.35 -18.65 -12.82
C GLY A 99 3.07 -18.11 -14.06
N ARG A 100 2.79 -16.88 -14.51
CA ARG A 100 3.48 -16.25 -15.66
C ARG A 100 4.46 -15.14 -15.29
N GLY A 101 4.52 -14.73 -14.03
CA GLY A 101 5.39 -13.64 -13.58
C GLY A 101 5.12 -12.31 -14.30
N GLY A 102 3.85 -12.05 -14.65
CA GLY A 102 3.45 -10.92 -15.48
C GLY A 102 2.01 -10.46 -15.23
N TRP A 103 1.77 -9.18 -15.50
CA TRP A 103 0.45 -8.57 -15.60
C TRP A 103 -0.20 -8.88 -16.94
N GLN A 104 -1.51 -9.15 -16.93
CA GLN A 104 -2.32 -9.25 -18.14
C GLN A 104 -2.30 -7.96 -18.96
#